data_AF-A0A6A4GD53-F1
#
_entry.id   AF-A0A6A4GD53-F1
#
_cell.length_a   1.000
_cell.length_b   1.000
_cell.length_c   1.000
_cell.angle_alpha   90.00
_cell.angle_beta   90.00
_cell.angle_gamma   90.00
#
_symmetry.space_group_name_H-M   'P 1'
#
loop_
_entity.id
_entity.type
_entity.pdbx_description
1 polymer ?
#
loop_
_entity_poly.entity_id
_entity_poly.type
_entity_poly.pdbx_seq_one_letter_code
_entity_poly.pdbx_strand_id
1 'polypeptide(L)'
;MQNEYSQAIEKLTNAQSEFEKIGDRLGAAQCLRSLGNIHRMQNEYPQAIEKLTNAKSEFDKIGSRLGAAQCLGRLADIHCKQAEYSEAIEKFTNAQTEFEKIGDKQSAAWCLKYLGYIHQKLSNSPSSKNVNVLD
;
A
#
# COMPACT_ATOMS: atom_id res chain seq x y z
N MET A 1 14.05 -9.76 15.06
CA MET A 1 13.12 -8.78 14.45
C MET A 1 13.85 -7.52 13.99
N GLN A 2 14.24 -6.56 14.84
CA GLN A 2 14.81 -5.29 14.35
C GLN A 2 16.17 -5.46 13.63
N ASN A 3 17.04 -6.35 14.13
CA ASN A 3 18.30 -6.70 13.45
C ASN A 3 18.06 -7.38 12.08
N GLU A 4 16.97 -8.15 11.95
CA GLU A 4 16.63 -8.85 10.70
C GLU A 4 16.07 -7.87 9.66
N TYR A 5 15.29 -6.86 10.08
CA TYR A 5 14.83 -5.81 9.18
C TYR A 5 15.97 -4.96 8.64
N SER A 6 16.96 -4.60 9.47
CA SER A 6 18.15 -3.87 9.01
C SER A 6 18.92 -4.66 7.95
N GLN A 7 19.16 -5.95 8.19
CA GLN A 7 19.81 -6.83 7.21
C GLN A 7 18.99 -7.00 5.93
N ALA A 8 17.66 -7.08 6.04
CA ALA A 8 16.78 -7.17 4.88
C ALA A 8 16.80 -5.88 4.05
N ILE A 9 16.78 -4.71 4.70
CA ILE A 9 16.88 -3.40 4.03
C ILE A 9 18.20 -3.30 3.27
N GLU A 10 19.33 -3.66 3.90
CA GLU A 10 20.64 -3.64 3.27
C GLU A 10 20.67 -4.54 2.02
N LYS A 11 20.24 -5.80 2.16
CA LYS A 11 20.22 -6.76 1.05
C LYS A 11 19.30 -6.32 -0.09
N LEU A 12 18.12 -5.78 0.22
CA LEU A 12 17.18 -5.29 -0.79
C LEU A 12 17.68 -4.02 -1.49
N THR A 13 18.37 -3.14 -0.78
CA THR A 13 18.98 -1.93 -1.36
C THR A 13 20.10 -2.30 -2.32
N ASN A 14 20.96 -3.25 -1.93
CA ASN A 14 22.00 -3.79 -2.81
C ASN A 14 21.40 -4.47 -4.04
N ALA A 15 20.39 -5.33 -3.85
CA ALA A 15 19.70 -5.99 -4.96
C ALA A 15 19.03 -4.99 -5.91
N GLN A 16 18.39 -3.95 -5.39
CA GLN A 16 17.83 -2.87 -6.21
C GLN A 16 18.91 -2.25 -7.10
N SER A 17 20.08 -1.90 -6.53
CA SER A 17 21.17 -1.30 -7.30
C SER A 17 21.70 -2.24 -8.39
N GLU A 18 21.83 -3.54 -8.10
CA GLU A 18 22.26 -4.52 -9.11
C GLU A 18 21.22 -4.68 -10.24
N PHE A 19 19.93 -4.73 -9.91
CA PHE A 19 18.86 -4.75 -10.92
C PHE A 19 18.86 -3.49 -11.79
N GLU A 20 19.08 -2.31 -11.20
CA GLU A 20 19.20 -1.05 -11.93
C GLU A 20 20.42 -1.05 -12.88
N LYS A 21 21.58 -1.57 -12.44
CA LYS A 21 22.79 -1.66 -13.27
C LYS A 21 22.62 -2.55 -14.49
N ILE A 22 21.87 -3.65 -14.36
CA ILE A 22 21.61 -4.58 -15.48
C ILE A 22 20.38 -4.17 -16.31
N GLY A 23 19.70 -3.07 -15.95
CA GLY A 23 18.52 -2.58 -16.66
C GLY A 23 17.23 -3.34 -16.35
N ASP A 24 17.20 -4.22 -15.34
CA ASP A 24 15.99 -4.92 -14.90
C ASP A 24 15.13 -4.02 -14.00
N ARG A 25 14.29 -3.23 -14.66
CA ARG A 25 13.37 -2.31 -13.99
C ARG A 25 12.30 -3.02 -13.16
N LEU A 26 11.91 -4.25 -13.54
CA LEU A 26 10.92 -5.01 -12.80
C LEU A 26 11.50 -5.48 -11.47
N GLY A 27 12.71 -6.04 -11.48
CA GLY A 27 13.45 -6.45 -10.28
C GLY A 27 13.66 -5.28 -9.33
N ALA A 28 14.11 -4.12 -9.84
CA ALA A 28 14.30 -2.91 -9.05
C ALA A 28 13.00 -2.43 -8.38
N ALA A 29 11.88 -2.40 -9.12
CA ALA A 29 10.57 -2.02 -8.58
C ALA A 29 10.07 -3.00 -7.50
N GLN A 30 10.33 -4.30 -7.65
CA GLN A 30 9.99 -5.32 -6.65
C GLN A 30 10.80 -5.15 -5.36
N CYS A 31 12.09 -4.83 -5.45
CA CYS A 31 12.92 -4.48 -4.30
C CYS A 31 12.36 -3.26 -3.58
N LEU A 32 12.02 -2.21 -4.32
CA LEU A 32 11.51 -0.96 -3.78
C LEU A 32 10.16 -1.14 -3.04
N ARG A 33 9.25 -1.93 -3.60
CA ARG A 33 8.00 -2.33 -2.93
C ARG A 33 8.26 -3.11 -1.65
N SER A 34 9.27 -3.98 -1.65
CA SER A 34 9.63 -4.79 -0.48
C SER A 34 10.23 -3.94 0.64
N LEU A 35 11.08 -2.96 0.31
CA LEU A 35 11.57 -1.95 1.25
C LEU A 35 10.41 -1.17 1.88
N GLY A 36 9.45 -0.71 1.05
CA GLY A 36 8.26 -0.04 1.56
C GLY A 36 7.42 -0.91 2.51
N ASN A 37 7.30 -2.20 2.23
CA ASN A 37 6.61 -3.14 3.13
C ASN A 37 7.34 -3.31 4.47
N ILE A 38 8.68 -3.34 4.48
CA ILE A 38 9.48 -3.43 5.71
C ILE A 38 9.28 -2.18 6.56
N HIS A 39 9.42 -0.99 5.99
CA HIS A 39 9.17 0.27 6.71
C HIS A 39 7.74 0.32 7.28
N ARG A 40 6.73 -0.14 6.52
CA ARG A 40 5.35 -0.26 7.02
C ARG A 40 5.27 -1.19 8.23
N MET A 41 5.96 -2.34 8.21
CA MET A 41 5.98 -3.29 9.33
C MET A 41 6.70 -2.74 10.57
N GLN A 42 7.61 -1.78 10.38
CA GLN A 42 8.27 -1.03 11.46
C GLN A 42 7.48 0.21 11.91
N ASN A 43 6.31 0.47 11.31
CA ASN A 43 5.50 1.69 11.51
C ASN A 43 6.23 2.98 11.08
N GLU A 44 7.25 2.87 10.23
CA GLU A 44 7.97 3.98 9.61
C GLU A 44 7.19 4.45 8.37
N TYR A 45 5.99 4.99 8.61
CA TYR A 45 5.02 5.28 7.55
C TYR A 45 5.52 6.28 6.49
N PRO A 46 6.23 7.39 6.83
CA PRO A 46 6.75 8.30 5.82
C PRO A 46 7.68 7.60 4.81
N GLN A 47 8.63 6.81 5.31
CA GLN A 47 9.55 6.04 4.47
C GLN A 47 8.80 4.97 3.66
N ALA A 48 7.81 4.31 4.28
CA ALA A 48 6.98 3.32 3.58
C ALA A 48 6.21 3.94 2.41
N ILE A 49 5.60 5.11 2.63
CA ILE A 49 4.84 5.85 1.60
C ILE A 49 5.76 6.25 0.45
N GLU A 50 6.94 6.80 0.74
CA GLU A 50 7.92 7.20 -0.27
C GLU A 50 8.30 5.99 -1.15
N LYS A 51 8.73 4.88 -0.53
CA LYS A 51 9.18 3.69 -1.26
C LYS A 51 8.04 3.05 -2.06
N LEU A 52 6.83 2.93 -1.50
CA LEU A 52 5.69 2.34 -2.21
C LEU A 52 5.21 3.23 -3.36
N THR A 53 5.26 4.56 -3.21
CA THR A 53 4.90 5.50 -4.27
C THR A 53 5.87 5.42 -5.43
N ASN A 54 7.17 5.39 -5.14
CA ASN A 54 8.20 5.22 -6.17
C ASN A 54 8.09 3.84 -6.85
N ALA A 55 7.84 2.77 -6.09
CA ALA A 55 7.62 1.43 -6.65
C ALA A 55 6.39 1.39 -7.58
N LYS A 56 5.28 2.01 -7.17
CA LYS A 56 4.08 2.15 -8.01
C LYS A 56 4.42 2.85 -9.33
N SER A 57 5.13 3.97 -9.26
CA SER A 57 5.53 4.75 -10.44
C SER A 57 6.38 3.91 -11.40
N GLU A 58 7.34 3.13 -10.89
CA GLU A 58 8.13 2.23 -11.74
C GLU A 58 7.29 1.09 -12.34
N PHE A 59 6.39 0.48 -11.57
CA PHE A 59 5.45 -0.52 -12.10
C PHE A 59 4.55 0.04 -13.20
N ASP A 60 4.03 1.25 -13.04
CA ASP A 60 3.24 1.94 -14.07
C ASP A 60 4.07 2.16 -15.34
N LYS A 61 5.31 2.66 -15.22
CA LYS A 61 6.20 2.91 -16.35
C LYS A 61 6.54 1.66 -17.16
N ILE A 62 6.59 0.48 -16.51
CA ILE A 62 6.86 -0.80 -17.18
C ILE A 62 5.58 -1.57 -17.54
N GLY A 63 4.40 -1.01 -17.30
CA GLY A 63 3.11 -1.64 -17.60
C GLY A 63 2.71 -2.79 -16.66
N SER A 64 3.37 -2.93 -15.51
CA SER A 64 3.06 -3.97 -14.51
C SER A 64 1.87 -3.55 -13.63
N ARG A 65 0.67 -3.77 -14.16
CA ARG A 65 -0.59 -3.41 -13.48
C ARG A 65 -0.77 -4.07 -12.12
N LEU A 66 -0.39 -5.35 -12.01
CA LEU A 66 -0.44 -6.08 -10.73
C LEU A 66 0.47 -5.43 -9.67
N GLY A 67 1.71 -5.07 -10.04
CA GLY A 67 2.65 -4.45 -9.12
C GLY A 67 2.16 -3.08 -8.64
N ALA A 68 1.62 -2.27 -9.55
CA ALA A 68 1.05 -0.96 -9.22
C ALA A 68 -0.16 -1.08 -8.27
N ALA A 69 -1.09 -2.00 -8.55
CA ALA A 69 -2.27 -2.26 -7.71
C ALA A 69 -1.88 -2.73 -6.30
N GLN A 70 -0.87 -3.60 -6.19
CA GLN A 70 -0.33 -4.03 -4.90
C GLN A 70 0.27 -2.88 -4.10
N CYS A 71 0.97 -1.95 -4.76
CA CYS A 71 1.49 -0.75 -4.08
C CYS A 71 0.35 0.14 -3.57
N LEU A 72 -0.70 0.35 -4.37
CA LEU A 72 -1.90 1.09 -3.95
C LEU A 72 -2.55 0.48 -2.71
N GLY A 73 -2.75 -0.84 -2.69
CA GLY A 73 -3.34 -1.53 -1.54
C GLY A 73 -2.49 -1.41 -0.26
N ARG A 74 -1.15 -1.36 -0.38
CA ARG A 74 -0.25 -1.15 0.76
C ARG A 74 -0.25 0.30 1.25
N LEU A 75 -0.31 1.26 0.35
CA LEU A 75 -0.50 2.68 0.71
C LEU A 75 -1.83 2.89 1.44
N ALA A 76 -2.90 2.26 0.96
CA ALA A 76 -4.21 2.32 1.60
C ALA A 76 -4.20 1.75 3.04
N ASP A 77 -3.51 0.62 3.27
CA ASP A 77 -3.31 0.07 4.61
C ASP A 77 -2.53 1.02 5.53
N ILE A 78 -1.52 1.73 5.02
CA ILE A 78 -0.77 2.74 5.78
C ILE A 78 -1.69 3.89 6.21
N HIS A 79 -2.43 4.49 5.27
CA HIS A 79 -3.38 5.56 5.60
C HIS A 79 -4.44 5.08 6.61
N CYS A 80 -4.94 3.85 6.47
CA CYS A 80 -5.86 3.26 7.44
C CYS A 80 -5.24 3.15 8.84
N LYS A 81 -3.95 2.80 8.95
CA LYS A 81 -3.22 2.74 10.23
C LYS A 81 -2.98 4.12 10.84
N GLN A 82 -2.90 5.16 10.01
CA GLN A 82 -2.80 6.56 10.43
C GLN A 82 -4.17 7.22 10.69
N ALA A 83 -5.27 6.46 10.58
CA ALA A 83 -6.66 6.95 10.67
C ALA A 83 -7.04 8.00 9.60
N GLU A 84 -6.27 8.06 8.51
CA GLU A 84 -6.52 8.85 7.30
C GLU A 84 -7.50 8.08 6.40
N TYR A 85 -8.74 7.93 6.88
CA TYR A 85 -9.71 7.02 6.29
C TYR A 85 -10.18 7.42 4.89
N SER A 86 -10.24 8.72 4.59
CA SER A 86 -10.63 9.22 3.27
C SER A 86 -9.62 8.79 2.21
N GLU A 87 -8.33 8.99 2.49
CA GLU A 87 -7.21 8.61 1.65
C GLU A 87 -7.09 7.09 1.51
N ALA A 88 -7.40 6.34 2.57
CA ALA A 88 -7.45 4.89 2.54
C ALA A 88 -8.58 4.37 1.64
N ILE A 89 -9.79 4.94 1.74
CA ILE A 89 -10.94 4.56 0.90
C ILE A 89 -10.63 4.77 -0.57
N GLU A 90 -10.10 5.95 -0.94
CA GLU A 90 -9.74 6.26 -2.31
C GLU A 90 -8.75 5.22 -2.88
N LYS A 91 -7.68 4.94 -2.13
CA LYS A 91 -6.63 4.02 -2.60
C LYS A 91 -7.08 2.57 -2.62
N PHE A 92 -7.89 2.11 -1.66
CA PHE A 92 -8.46 0.76 -1.70
C PHE A 92 -9.45 0.60 -2.87
N THR A 93 -10.25 1.62 -3.17
CA THR A 93 -11.19 1.60 -4.31
C THR A 93 -10.44 1.53 -5.64
N ASN A 94 -9.37 2.32 -5.78
CA ASN A 94 -8.51 2.28 -6.96
C ASN A 94 -7.79 0.93 -7.09
N ALA A 95 -7.26 0.39 -5.98
CA ALA A 95 -6.63 -0.93 -5.98
C ALA A 95 -7.62 -2.05 -6.37
N GLN A 96 -8.82 -2.05 -5.79
CA GLN A 96 -9.89 -3.00 -6.11
C GLN A 96 -10.19 -2.97 -7.62
N THR A 97 -10.42 -1.78 -8.17
CA THR A 97 -10.74 -1.59 -9.58
C THR A 97 -9.64 -2.15 -10.48
N GLU A 98 -8.37 -1.92 -10.14
CA GLU A 98 -7.25 -2.48 -10.92
C GLU A 98 -7.14 -4.00 -10.79
N PHE A 99 -7.34 -4.56 -9.59
CA PHE A 99 -7.36 -6.01 -9.38
C PHE A 99 -8.49 -6.69 -10.17
N GLU A 100 -9.68 -6.09 -10.19
CA GLU A 100 -10.81 -6.59 -11.00
C GLU A 100 -10.49 -6.60 -12.49
N LYS A 101 -9.93 -5.49 -13.00
CA LYS A 101 -9.55 -5.38 -14.42
C LYS A 101 -8.49 -6.40 -14.86
N ILE A 102 -7.65 -6.89 -13.95
CA ILE A 102 -6.65 -7.94 -14.24
C ILE A 102 -7.11 -9.35 -13.83
N GLY A 103 -8.34 -9.50 -13.33
CA GLY A 103 -8.92 -10.78 -12.92
C GLY A 103 -8.45 -11.32 -11.56
N ASP A 104 -7.72 -10.54 -10.76
CA ASP A 104 -7.29 -10.91 -9.41
C ASP A 104 -8.43 -10.70 -8.40
N LYS A 105 -9.39 -11.62 -8.42
CA LYS A 105 -10.57 -11.59 -7.54
C LYS A 105 -10.20 -11.68 -6.06
N GLN A 106 -9.09 -12.36 -5.73
CA GLN A 106 -8.67 -12.51 -4.34
C GLN A 106 -8.23 -11.16 -3.77
N SER A 107 -7.35 -10.45 -4.48
CA SER A 107 -6.90 -9.13 -4.04
C SER A 107 -8.00 -8.08 -4.06
N ALA A 108 -8.94 -8.16 -5.02
CA ALA A 108 -10.14 -7.31 -5.02
C ALA A 108 -11.02 -7.54 -3.77
N ALA A 109 -11.27 -8.80 -3.41
CA ALA A 109 -12.03 -9.14 -2.20
C ALA A 109 -11.33 -8.65 -0.92
N TRP A 110 -10.00 -8.69 -0.87
CA TRP A 110 -9.23 -8.10 0.22
C TRP A 110 -9.47 -6.59 0.34
N CYS A 111 -9.48 -5.85 -0.77
CA CYS A 111 -9.77 -4.41 -0.77
C CYS A 111 -11.18 -4.14 -0.23
N LEU A 112 -12.18 -4.89 -0.70
CA LEU A 112 -13.57 -4.79 -0.20
C LEU A 112 -13.68 -5.02 1.31
N LYS A 113 -12.96 -6.02 1.84
CA LYS A 113 -12.92 -6.29 3.28
C LYS A 113 -12.40 -5.09 4.08
N TYR A 114 -11.33 -4.45 3.61
CA TYR A 114 -10.77 -3.26 4.26
C TYR A 114 -11.67 -2.03 4.15
N LEU A 115 -12.31 -1.82 2.99
CA LEU A 115 -13.32 -0.78 2.82
C LEU A 115 -14.48 -0.95 3.83
N GLY A 116 -14.99 -2.18 3.97
CA GLY A 116 -16.03 -2.48 4.97
C GLY A 116 -15.58 -2.21 6.41
N TYR A 117 -14.33 -2.56 6.74
CA TYR A 117 -13.73 -2.22 8.04
C TYR A 117 -13.67 -0.70 8.28
N ILE A 118 -13.24 0.08 7.29
CA ILE A 118 -13.16 1.53 7.40
C ILE A 118 -14.56 2.14 7.58
N HIS A 119 -15.56 1.72 6.79
CA HIS A 119 -16.93 2.18 6.94
C HIS A 119 -17.51 1.87 8.33
N GLN A 120 -17.24 0.67 8.87
CA GLN A 120 -17.63 0.33 10.24
C GLN A 120 -16.97 1.26 11.27
N LYS A 121 -15.68 1.58 11.11
CA LYS A 121 -14.97 2.51 12.01
C LYS A 121 -15.55 3.92 11.96
N LEU A 122 -15.84 4.44 10.77
CA LEU A 122 -16.45 5.75 10.58
C LEU A 122 -17.87 5.80 11.17
N SER A 123 -18.68 4.75 10.96
CA SER A 123 -20.03 4.65 11.54
C SER A 123 -20.02 4.63 13.06
N ASN A 124 -18.98 4.06 13.68
CA ASN A 124 -18.87 3.93 15.14
C ASN A 124 -18.16 5.12 15.81
N SER A 125 -17.68 6.11 15.03
CA SER A 125 -17.00 7.28 15.57
C SER A 125 -17.97 8.17 16.38
N PRO A 126 -17.58 8.74 17.54
CA PRO A 126 -18.46 9.60 18.32
C PRO A 126 -19.00 10.81 17.54
N SER A 127 -18.24 11.29 16.55
CA SER A 127 -18.62 12.39 15.66
C SER A 127 -19.80 12.07 14.73
N SER A 128 -20.12 10.79 14.46
CA SER A 128 -21.32 10.40 13.70
C SER A 128 -22.57 10.25 14.57
N LYS A 129 -22.43 10.15 15.90
CA LYS A 129 -23.54 9.93 16.84
C LYS A 129 -24.20 11.22 17.35
N ASN A 130 -23.63 12.39 17.07
CA ASN A 130 -24.13 13.69 17.57
C ASN A 130 -25.02 14.47 16.58
N VAL A 131 -25.48 13.85 15.48
CA VAL A 131 -26.36 14.54 14.50
C VAL A 131 -27.85 14.33 14.78
N ASN A 132 -28.22 13.57 15.81
CA ASN A 132 -29.63 13.31 16.16
C ASN A 132 -29.98 13.79 17.58
N VAL A 133 -29.93 15.11 17.85
CA VAL A 133 -30.81 15.75 18.86
C VAL A 133 -31.01 17.22 18.49
N LEU A 134 -32.01 17.52 17.66
CA LEU A 134 -32.71 18.81 17.63
C LEU A 134 -34.15 18.53 17.19
N ASP A 135 -35.00 18.20 18.17
CA ASP A 135 -36.44 18.51 18.16
C ASP A 135 -36.65 19.75 19.03
#